data_AF-A0A7W8J4K5-F1
#
_entry.id   AF-A0A7W8J4K5-F1
#
_cell.length_a   1.000
_cell.length_b   1.000
_cell.length_c   1.000
_cell.angle_alpha   90.00
_cell.angle_beta   90.00
_cell.angle_gamma   90.00
#
_symmetry.space_group_name_H-M   'P 1'
#
loop_
_entity.id
_entity.type
_entity.pdbx_description
1 polymer ?
#
loop_
_entity_poly.entity_id
_entity_poly.type
_entity_poly.pdbx_seq_one_letter_code
_entity_poly.pdbx_strand_id
1 'polypeptide(L)'
;MEEMRSCGAAIILVENERILVDAEGNQHVVLNDNVLIEIGAAMALFGERFILVVKDGVKLPSNLQGLLELRYKGDTLDVNDTVALLDAISDMKGRNLP
;
A
#
# COMPACT_ATOMS: atom_id res chain seq x y z
N MET A 1 -15.21 -6.18 8.71
CA MET A 1 -14.33 -6.07 9.89
C MET A 1 -13.98 -7.45 10.46
N GLU A 2 -14.97 -8.30 10.79
CA GLU A 2 -14.71 -9.66 11.30
C GLU A 2 -13.94 -10.53 10.29
N GLU A 3 -14.28 -10.41 8.99
CA GLU A 3 -13.52 -11.04 7.91
C GLU A 3 -12.05 -10.58 7.87
N MET A 4 -11.77 -9.28 8.01
CA MET A 4 -10.39 -8.78 8.07
C MET A 4 -9.64 -9.32 9.29
N ARG A 5 -10.30 -9.44 10.45
CA ARG A 5 -9.70 -10.01 11.67
C ARG A 5 -9.38 -11.49 11.53
N SER A 6 -10.05 -12.20 10.61
CA SER A 6 -9.73 -13.59 10.29
C SER A 6 -8.48 -13.75 9.41
N CYS A 7 -8.00 -12.67 8.80
CA CYS A 7 -6.79 -12.65 7.98
C CYS A 7 -5.52 -12.55 8.84
N GLY A 8 -4.41 -13.09 8.32
CA GLY A 8 -3.10 -13.01 8.98
C GLY A 8 -2.26 -11.77 8.63
N ALA A 9 -2.64 -11.04 7.57
CA ALA A 9 -1.97 -9.87 7.02
C ALA A 9 -2.91 -9.10 6.07
N ALA A 10 -2.53 -7.89 5.68
CA ALA A 10 -3.18 -7.11 4.62
C ALA A 10 -2.27 -6.89 3.41
N ILE A 11 -2.86 -6.91 2.21
CA ILE A 11 -2.20 -6.46 0.98
C ILE A 11 -3.08 -5.36 0.42
N ILE A 12 -2.50 -4.19 0.18
CA ILE A 12 -3.23 -3.01 -0.28
C ILE A 12 -2.65 -2.59 -1.61
N LEU A 13 -3.46 -2.67 -2.67
CA LEU A 13 -3.11 -2.17 -3.99
C LEU A 13 -3.39 -0.66 -4.04
N VAL A 14 -2.35 0.12 -4.29
CA VAL A 14 -2.38 1.57 -4.34
C VAL A 14 -2.17 2.02 -5.79
N GLU A 15 -3.28 2.34 -6.44
CA GLU A 15 -3.36 2.80 -7.83
C GLU A 15 -3.84 4.25 -7.94
N ASN A 16 -3.88 4.73 -9.19
CA ASN A 16 -4.09 6.10 -9.65
C ASN A 16 -4.84 7.05 -8.71
N GLU A 17 -4.23 8.22 -8.63
CA GLU A 17 -4.48 9.30 -7.69
C GLU A 17 -5.40 10.38 -8.27
N ARG A 18 -5.91 11.25 -7.39
CA ARG A 18 -6.51 12.51 -7.83
C ARG A 18 -5.39 13.50 -8.14
N ILE A 19 -5.49 14.17 -9.29
CA ILE A 19 -4.63 15.31 -9.60
C ILE A 19 -5.33 16.55 -9.06
N LEU A 20 -4.76 17.16 -8.04
CA LEU A 20 -5.16 18.47 -7.54
C LEU A 20 -4.26 19.52 -8.18
N VAL A 21 -4.83 20.65 -8.57
CA VAL A 21 -4.05 21.80 -9.05
C VAL A 21 -4.10 22.86 -7.96
N ASP A 22 -2.94 23.31 -7.51
CA ASP A 22 -2.86 24.39 -6.53
C ASP A 22 -3.10 25.77 -7.20
N ALA A 23 -3.12 26.82 -6.38
CA ALA A 23 -3.34 28.19 -6.86
C ALA A 23 -2.21 28.72 -7.76
N GLU A 24 -1.05 28.08 -7.75
CA GLU A 24 0.13 28.42 -8.56
C GLU A 24 0.17 27.60 -9.87
N GLY A 25 -0.81 26.71 -10.07
CA GLY A 25 -0.91 25.85 -11.25
C GLY A 25 -0.12 24.55 -11.15
N ASN A 26 0.49 24.24 -10.00
CA ASN A 26 1.23 22.99 -9.83
C ASN A 26 0.26 21.83 -9.61
N GLN A 27 0.57 20.70 -10.26
CA GLN A 27 -0.16 19.46 -10.08
C GLN A 27 0.38 18.70 -8.87
N HIS A 28 -0.47 18.51 -7.87
CA HIS A 28 -0.26 17.64 -6.73
C HIS A 28 -1.02 16.36 -6.96
N VAL A 29 -0.25 15.28 -7.02
CA VAL A 29 -0.80 13.94 -7.14
C VAL A 29 -1.06 13.44 -5.71
N VAL A 30 -2.33 13.18 -5.37
CA VAL A 30 -2.75 12.86 -4.01
C VAL A 30 -3.58 11.57 -3.99
N LEU A 31 -3.25 10.70 -3.04
CA LEU A 31 -4.03 9.50 -2.76
C LEU A 31 -5.47 9.85 -2.35
N ASN A 32 -6.39 8.95 -2.66
CA ASN A 32 -7.77 9.07 -2.21
C ASN A 32 -7.85 8.89 -0.69
N ASP A 33 -8.61 9.75 0.01
CA ASP A 33 -8.83 9.67 1.45
C ASP A 33 -9.33 8.28 1.91
N ASN A 34 -10.14 7.61 1.08
CA ASN A 34 -10.61 6.25 1.37
C ASN A 34 -9.44 5.25 1.49
N VAL A 35 -8.43 5.37 0.63
CA VAL A 35 -7.23 4.51 0.66
C VAL A 35 -6.42 4.77 1.93
N LEU A 36 -6.32 6.03 2.37
CA LEU A 36 -5.65 6.36 3.62
C LEU A 36 -6.37 5.76 4.84
N ILE A 37 -7.71 5.75 4.82
CA ILE A 37 -8.52 5.10 5.87
C ILE A 37 -8.27 3.59 5.90
N GLU A 38 -8.21 2.94 4.74
CA GLU A 38 -7.92 1.50 4.62
C GLU A 38 -6.52 1.14 5.12
N ILE A 39 -5.52 1.94 4.77
CA ILE A 39 -4.14 1.77 5.26
C ILE A 39 -4.11 1.93 6.78
N GLY A 40 -4.73 2.97 7.34
CA GLY A 40 -4.80 3.17 8.78
C GLY A 40 -5.50 2.01 9.51
N ALA A 41 -6.60 1.49 8.94
CA ALA A 41 -7.30 0.34 9.49
C ALA A 41 -6.44 -0.93 9.44
N ALA A 42 -5.70 -1.16 8.35
CA ALA A 42 -4.79 -2.29 8.23
C ALA A 42 -3.63 -2.20 9.23
N MET A 43 -3.05 -1.02 9.42
CA MET A 43 -2.01 -0.80 10.43
C MET A 43 -2.53 -1.14 11.84
N ALA A 44 -3.75 -0.72 12.16
CA ALA A 44 -4.36 -1.00 13.46
C ALA A 44 -4.68 -2.49 13.68
N LEU A 45 -5.03 -3.23 12.62
CA LEU A 45 -5.42 -4.64 12.72
C LEU A 45 -4.23 -5.61 12.59
N PHE A 46 -3.23 -5.27 11.78
CA PHE A 46 -2.18 -6.19 11.38
C PHE A 46 -0.78 -5.74 11.80
N GLY A 47 -0.62 -4.55 12.38
CA GLY A 47 0.68 -4.05 12.84
C GLY A 47 1.65 -3.91 11.67
N GLU A 48 2.76 -4.65 11.70
CA GLU A 48 3.75 -4.70 10.62
C GLU A 48 3.42 -5.74 9.54
N ARG A 49 2.32 -6.49 9.69
CA ARG A 49 1.87 -7.51 8.73
C ARG A 49 1.00 -6.92 7.62
N PHE A 50 1.50 -5.91 6.92
CA PHE A 50 0.86 -5.41 5.72
C PHE A 50 1.87 -5.05 4.63
N ILE A 51 1.41 -5.13 3.39
CA ILE A 51 2.22 -4.86 2.19
C ILE A 51 1.48 -3.81 1.37
N LEU A 52 2.15 -2.72 1.03
CA LEU A 52 1.66 -1.75 0.05
C LEU A 52 2.19 -2.14 -1.32
N VAL A 53 1.31 -2.46 -2.26
CA VAL A 53 1.64 -2.69 -3.66
C VAL A 53 1.31 -1.42 -4.43
N VAL A 54 2.32 -0.68 -4.86
CA VAL A 54 2.19 0.72 -5.28
C VAL A 54 2.55 0.86 -6.75
N LYS A 55 1.67 1.48 -7.54
CA LYS A 55 2.00 1.78 -8.95
C LYS A 55 3.16 2.77 -9.03
N ASP A 56 4.11 2.51 -9.91
CA ASP A 56 5.27 3.40 -10.08
C ASP A 56 4.82 4.82 -10.47
N GLY A 57 5.43 5.83 -9.85
CA GLY A 57 5.02 7.23 -9.97
C GLY A 57 4.00 7.72 -8.93
N VAL A 58 3.30 6.82 -8.23
CA VAL A 58 2.41 7.18 -7.11
C VAL A 58 3.25 7.73 -5.96
N LYS A 59 2.87 8.91 -5.47
CA LYS A 59 3.53 9.61 -4.35
C LYS A 59 2.80 9.32 -3.06
N LEU A 60 3.39 8.46 -2.23
CA LEU A 60 2.90 8.25 -0.88
C LEU A 60 3.17 9.48 0.00
N PRO A 61 2.24 9.87 0.89
CA PRO A 61 2.46 10.92 1.88
C PRO A 61 3.60 10.54 2.84
N SER A 62 4.25 11.55 3.42
CA SER A 62 5.41 11.36 4.32
C SER A 62 5.15 10.40 5.48
N ASN A 63 3.91 10.36 5.98
CA ASN A 63 3.52 9.52 7.12
C ASN A 63 3.48 8.02 6.78
N LEU A 64 3.56 7.67 5.50
CA LEU A 64 3.64 6.29 5.01
C LEU A 64 5.06 5.92 4.55
N GLN A 65 6.04 6.82 4.70
CA GLN A 65 7.44 6.51 4.38
C GLN A 65 8.01 5.51 5.38
N GLY A 66 8.82 4.57 4.88
CA GLY A 66 9.45 3.52 5.70
C GLY A 66 8.56 2.28 5.92
N LEU A 67 7.33 2.29 5.42
CA LEU A 67 6.49 1.09 5.36
C LEU A 67 6.98 0.15 4.24
N LEU A 68 6.66 -1.13 4.35
CA LEU A 68 6.99 -2.10 3.29
C LEU A 68 6.16 -1.78 2.04
N GLU A 69 6.84 -1.29 1.01
CA GLU A 69 6.28 -1.03 -0.32
C GLU A 69 6.93 -1.92 -1.39
N LEU A 70 6.11 -2.43 -2.30
CA LEU A 70 6.51 -3.07 -3.54
C LEU A 70 5.99 -2.22 -4.69
N ARG A 71 6.91 -1.73 -5.54
CA ARG A 71 6.55 -0.89 -6.68
C ARG A 71 6.51 -1.71 -7.96
N TYR A 72 5.44 -1.55 -8.73
CA TYR A 72 5.28 -2.21 -10.03
C TYR A 72 5.05 -1.20 -11.15
N LYS A 73 5.36 -1.59 -12.37
CA LYS A 73 5.23 -0.74 -13.57
C LYS A 73 4.15 -1.26 -14.51
N GLY A 74 3.56 -0.35 -15.28
CA GLY A 74 2.49 -0.69 -16.22
C GLY A 74 1.16 -0.95 -15.51
N ASP A 75 0.36 -1.87 -16.06
CA ASP A 75 -1.00 -2.16 -15.58
C ASP A 75 -1.14 -3.52 -14.90
N THR A 76 -0.05 -4.30 -14.86
CA THR A 76 -0.02 -5.64 -14.26
C THR A 76 1.30 -5.85 -13.54
N LEU A 77 1.28 -6.66 -12.47
CA LEU A 77 2.51 -7.16 -11.86
C LEU A 77 3.26 -8.03 -12.88
N ASP A 78 4.53 -7.69 -13.15
CA ASP A 78 5.37 -8.57 -13.95
C ASP A 78 5.84 -9.79 -13.13
N VAL A 79 6.64 -10.66 -13.75
CA VAL A 79 7.14 -11.86 -13.08
C VAL A 79 7.99 -11.51 -11.86
N ASN A 80 8.84 -10.49 -11.94
CA ASN A 80 9.71 -10.07 -10.84
C ASN A 80 8.89 -9.44 -9.71
N ASP A 81 7.92 -8.58 -10.05
CA ASP A 81 7.02 -7.95 -9.08
C ASP A 81 6.20 -9.02 -8.33
N THR A 82 5.75 -10.05 -9.05
CA THR A 82 5.00 -11.18 -8.48
C THR A 82 5.87 -12.01 -7.53
N VAL A 83 7.11 -12.31 -7.90
CA VAL A 83 8.05 -13.05 -7.03
C VAL A 83 8.32 -12.23 -5.76
N ALA A 84 8.60 -10.93 -5.89
CA ALA A 84 8.81 -10.05 -4.75
C ALA A 84 7.58 -9.99 -3.81
N LEU A 85 6.37 -9.99 -4.37
CA LEU A 85 5.13 -10.06 -3.59
C LEU A 85 5.00 -11.39 -2.83
N LEU A 86 5.32 -12.52 -3.47
CA LEU A 86 5.28 -13.84 -2.81
C LEU A 86 6.30 -13.95 -1.68
N ASP A 87 7.50 -13.39 -1.86
CA ASP A 87 8.53 -13.34 -0.82
C ASP A 87 8.07 -12.48 0.36
N ALA A 88 7.50 -11.30 0.08
CA ALA A 88 6.94 -10.42 1.10
C ALA A 88 5.80 -11.10 1.89
N ILE A 89 4.88 -11.80 1.20
CA ILE A 89 3.80 -12.57 1.84
C ILE A 89 4.36 -13.67 2.75
N SER A 90 5.44 -14.33 2.32
CA SER A 90 6.09 -15.37 3.11
C SER A 90 6.75 -14.79 4.36
N ASP A 91 7.40 -13.64 4.25
CA ASP A 91 7.99 -12.90 5.37
C ASP A 91 6.94 -12.49 6.43
N MET A 92 5.73 -12.09 6.00
CA MET A 92 4.66 -11.72 6.94
C MET A 92 4.32 -12.82 7.95
N LYS A 93 4.51 -14.10 7.58
CA LYS A 93 4.23 -15.24 8.47
C LYS A 93 5.16 -15.29 9.68
N GLY A 94 6.36 -14.69 9.59
CA GLY A 94 7.35 -14.65 10.66
C GLY A 94 7.20 -13.46 11.62
N ARG A 95 6.45 -12.42 11.23
CA ARG A 95 6.20 -11.23 12.08
C ARG A 95 5.11 -11.52 13.10
N ASN A 96 4.94 -10.75 14.17
CA ASN A 96 3.81 -10.92 15.10
C ASN A 96 2.60 -10.05 14.73
N LEU A 97 1.39 -10.46 15.11
CA LEU A 97 0.21 -9.59 15.10
C LEU A 97 0.20 -8.72 16.37
N PRO A 98 -0.40 -7.51 16.31
CA PRO A 98 -0.63 -6.66 17.49
C PRO A 98 -1.44 -7.34 18.60
#